data_AF-A0A0X8HT63-F1
#
_entry.id   AF-A0A0X8HT63-F1
#
_cell.length_a   1.000
_cell.length_b   1.000
_cell.length_c   1.000
_cell.angle_alpha   90.00
_cell.angle_beta   90.00
_cell.angle_gamma   90.00
#
_symmetry.space_group_name_H-M   'P 1'
#
loop_
_entity.id
_entity.type
_entity.pdbx_description
1 polymer ?
#
loop_
_entity_poly.entity_id
_entity_poly.type
_entity_poly.pdbx_seq_one_letter_code
_entity_poly.pdbx_strand_id
1 'polypeptide(L)'
;MDKYIVTHRRVIHGCELLNLVPQLSSTRHEKQQRIWRGNLVVEELMKRGVNDLIPRYVLRFESYGNKQFTFCTTVVMSSLKDFEFVIRKVMDCRFYICVYCNCMNIVLELRILNGLEEQKFRDIWYRMRDEFEMMDERFKDRDIRGIMV
;
A
#
# COMPACT_ATOMS: atom_id res chain seq x y z
N MET A 1 -4.71 3.72 -16.54
CA MET A 1 -4.57 2.34 -15.98
C MET A 1 -4.34 1.30 -17.08
N ASP A 2 -4.26 1.70 -18.35
CA ASP A 2 -4.30 0.80 -19.52
C ASP A 2 -3.05 -0.05 -19.74
N LYS A 3 -2.02 0.16 -18.93
CA LYS A 3 -0.75 -0.59 -18.97
C LYS A 3 -0.78 -1.86 -18.12
N TYR A 4 -1.79 -2.03 -17.25
CA TYR A 4 -1.85 -3.14 -16.30
C TYR A 4 -3.15 -3.97 -16.44
N ILE A 5 -3.06 -5.23 -16.05
CA ILE A 5 -4.20 -6.15 -15.84
C ILE A 5 -4.23 -6.48 -14.35
N VAL A 6 -5.40 -6.43 -13.74
CA VAL A 6 -5.60 -6.90 -12.36
C VAL A 6 -5.66 -8.42 -12.37
N THR A 7 -4.72 -9.09 -11.70
CA THR A 7 -4.68 -10.56 -11.58
C THR A 7 -5.42 -11.04 -10.35
N HIS A 8 -5.22 -10.34 -9.23
CA HIS A 8 -5.89 -10.64 -7.97
C HIS A 8 -6.46 -9.37 -7.36
N ARG A 9 -7.65 -9.49 -6.77
CA ARG A 9 -8.30 -8.39 -6.05
C ARG A 9 -8.77 -8.89 -4.70
N ARG A 10 -8.22 -8.33 -3.62
CA ARG A 10 -8.58 -8.66 -2.24
C ARG A 10 -9.19 -7.45 -1.57
N VAL A 11 -10.33 -7.64 -0.92
CA VAL A 11 -11.05 -6.56 -0.22
C VAL A 11 -10.85 -6.72 1.28
N ILE A 12 -10.45 -5.65 1.95
CA ILE A 12 -10.44 -5.47 3.40
C ILE A 12 -11.63 -4.59 3.76
N HIS A 13 -12.57 -5.17 4.50
CA HIS A 13 -13.81 -4.49 4.85
C HIS A 13 -13.64 -3.63 6.10
N GLY A 14 -14.16 -2.40 6.05
CA GLY A 14 -14.22 -1.56 7.24
C GLY A 14 -12.88 -0.99 7.65
N CYS A 15 -12.38 -0.02 6.89
CA CYS A 15 -11.20 0.76 7.24
C CYS A 15 -11.47 2.27 7.27
N GLU A 16 -10.60 3.00 7.94
CA GLU A 16 -10.61 4.45 8.06
C GLU A 16 -9.23 5.01 7.71
N LEU A 17 -9.23 6.19 7.09
CA LEU A 17 -8.04 7.00 6.87
C LEU A 17 -8.11 8.24 7.75
N LEU A 18 -7.07 8.49 8.52
CA LEU A 18 -6.95 9.64 9.41
C LEU A 18 -5.75 10.51 9.02
N ASN A 19 -5.83 11.80 9.29
CA ASN A 19 -4.66 12.67 9.17
C ASN A 19 -3.57 12.25 10.17
N LEU A 20 -2.33 12.57 9.84
CA LEU A 20 -1.24 12.56 10.80
C LEU A 20 -1.15 13.94 11.43
N VAL A 21 -1.17 13.99 12.76
CA VAL A 21 -0.91 15.23 13.50
C VAL A 21 0.59 15.29 13.82
N PRO A 22 1.29 16.37 13.47
CA PRO A 22 2.68 16.54 13.87
C PRO A 22 2.80 16.50 15.41
N GLN A 23 3.67 15.65 15.96
CA GLN A 23 3.94 15.61 17.41
C GLN A 23 4.80 16.78 17.90
N LEU A 24 4.85 17.87 17.15
CA LEU A 24 5.61 19.05 17.53
C LEU A 24 4.87 19.81 18.63
N SER A 25 5.63 20.15 19.67
CA SER A 25 5.35 20.87 20.91
C SER A 25 4.65 22.23 20.72
N SER A 26 3.51 22.27 20.04
CA SER A 26 2.72 23.48 19.93
C SER A 26 1.51 23.37 20.85
N THR A 27 1.22 24.47 21.53
CA THR A 27 0.17 24.67 22.53
C THR A 27 -1.26 24.50 22.00
N ARG A 28 -1.43 24.02 20.77
CA ARG A 28 -2.71 23.63 20.17
C ARG A 28 -2.67 22.14 19.88
N HIS A 29 -3.40 21.37 20.68
CA HIS A 29 -3.67 19.96 20.39
C HIS A 29 -4.53 19.86 19.13
N GLU A 30 -3.91 19.73 17.97
CA GLU A 30 -4.60 19.25 16.78
C GLU A 30 -5.06 17.81 17.04
N LYS A 31 -6.36 17.57 16.94
CA LYS A 31 -6.91 16.23 17.11
C LYS A 31 -6.76 15.46 15.80
N GLN A 32 -6.41 14.19 15.93
CA GLN A 32 -6.50 13.28 14.80
C GLN A 32 -7.96 13.19 14.34
N GLN A 33 -8.20 13.48 13.07
CA GLN A 33 -9.48 13.49 12.41
C GLN A 33 -9.54 12.40 11.34
N ARG A 34 -10.70 11.74 11.30
CA ARG A 34 -11.03 10.83 10.22
C ARG A 34 -11.35 11.63 8.96
N ILE A 35 -10.54 11.39 7.93
CA ILE A 35 -10.73 11.99 6.60
C ILE A 35 -11.73 11.16 5.81
N TRP A 36 -11.66 9.83 5.93
CA TRP A 36 -12.44 8.93 5.11
C TRP A 36 -12.70 7.58 5.79
N ARG A 37 -13.77 6.89 5.35
CA ARG A 37 -14.14 5.54 5.78
C ARG A 37 -14.72 4.73 4.62
N GLY A 38 -14.33 3.47 4.51
CA GLY A 38 -14.83 2.57 3.47
C GLY A 38 -14.12 1.21 3.47
N ASN A 39 -13.84 0.69 2.28
CA ASN A 39 -13.10 -0.55 2.06
C ASN A 39 -11.71 -0.27 1.48
N LEU A 40 -10.71 -1.02 1.94
CA LEU A 40 -9.40 -1.05 1.31
C LEU A 40 -9.39 -2.22 0.32
N VAL A 41 -8.95 -1.95 -0.91
CA VAL A 41 -8.81 -2.96 -1.95
C VAL A 41 -7.35 -3.07 -2.33
N VAL A 42 -6.80 -4.27 -2.19
CA VAL A 42 -5.45 -4.61 -2.63
C VAL A 42 -5.57 -5.28 -3.99
N GLU A 43 -5.03 -4.64 -5.02
CA GLU A 43 -4.97 -5.18 -6.37
C GLU A 43 -3.54 -5.60 -6.70
N GLU A 44 -3.40 -6.85 -7.16
CA GLU A 44 -2.19 -7.36 -7.78
C GLU A 44 -2.29 -7.14 -9.28
N LEU A 45 -1.20 -6.66 -9.87
CA LEU A 45 -1.15 -6.16 -11.22
C LEU A 45 -0.07 -6.87 -12.04
N MET A 46 -0.38 -7.17 -13.30
CA MET A 46 0.60 -7.56 -14.32
C MET A 46 0.65 -6.52 -15.43
N LYS A 47 1.84 -6.27 -15.97
CA LYS A 47 2.01 -5.35 -17.10
C LYS A 47 1.52 -6.01 -18.40
N ARG A 48 0.68 -5.31 -19.17
CA ARG A 48 0.19 -5.82 -20.46
C ARG A 48 1.33 -5.99 -21.45
N GLY A 49 1.31 -7.10 -22.19
CA GLY A 49 2.20 -7.33 -23.33
C GLY A 49 3.67 -7.59 -22.97
N VAL A 50 3.99 -7.82 -21.69
CA VAL A 50 5.33 -8.22 -21.25
C VAL A 50 5.20 -9.50 -20.44
N ASN A 51 5.99 -10.53 -20.77
CA ASN A 51 6.15 -11.73 -19.94
C ASN A 51 7.04 -11.40 -18.74
N ASP A 52 6.60 -10.45 -17.94
CA ASP A 52 7.25 -10.03 -16.72
C ASP A 52 6.51 -10.65 -15.54
N LEU A 53 7.23 -11.45 -14.76
CA LEU A 53 6.74 -12.11 -13.56
C LEU A 53 6.88 -11.24 -12.31
N ILE A 54 7.29 -9.98 -12.44
CA ILE A 54 7.37 -9.04 -11.31
C ILE A 54 5.95 -8.73 -10.80
N PRO A 55 5.56 -9.21 -9.59
CA PRO A 55 4.32 -8.82 -8.95
C PRO A 55 4.32 -7.30 -8.71
N ARG A 56 3.15 -6.70 -8.89
CA ARG A 56 2.93 -5.28 -8.63
C ARG A 56 1.67 -5.12 -7.83
N TYR A 57 1.67 -4.17 -6.92
CA TYR A 57 0.56 -3.96 -6.01
C TYR A 57 0.08 -2.52 -6.03
N VAL A 58 -1.22 -2.32 -5.88
CA VAL A 58 -1.80 -1.00 -5.64
C VAL A 58 -2.91 -1.10 -4.59
N LEU A 59 -2.98 -0.11 -3.71
CA LEU A 59 -4.05 0.01 -2.73
C LEU A 59 -5.06 1.04 -3.21
N ARG A 60 -6.34 0.67 -3.22
CA ARG A 60 -7.46 1.55 -3.54
C ARG A 60 -8.38 1.68 -2.34
N PHE A 61 -8.85 2.89 -2.08
CA PHE A 61 -9.78 3.18 -1.01
C PHE A 61 -11.15 3.44 -1.61
N GLU A 62 -12.04 2.46 -1.52
CA GLU A 62 -13.35 2.46 -2.18
C GLU A 62 -14.49 2.70 -1.18
N SER A 63 -15.44 3.56 -1.54
CA SER A 63 -16.62 3.81 -0.71
C SER A 63 -17.46 2.54 -0.53
N TYR A 64 -18.15 2.42 0.60
CA TYR A 64 -19.06 1.28 0.84
C TYR A 64 -20.11 1.18 -0.26
N GLY A 65 -20.35 -0.03 -0.76
CA GLY A 65 -21.43 -0.33 -1.71
C GLY A 65 -21.23 0.21 -3.13
N ASN A 66 -20.25 1.09 -3.39
CA ASN A 66 -20.01 1.64 -4.72
C ASN A 66 -18.54 1.48 -5.16
N LYS A 67 -18.27 0.39 -5.90
CA LYS A 67 -16.95 0.08 -6.46
C LYS A 67 -16.45 1.11 -7.49
N GLN A 68 -17.34 1.94 -8.05
CA GLN A 68 -16.93 2.99 -9.00
C GLN A 68 -16.32 4.19 -8.29
N PHE A 69 -16.63 4.40 -7.00
CA PHE A 69 -16.14 5.57 -6.27
C PHE A 69 -14.88 5.22 -5.47
N THR A 70 -13.74 5.53 -6.07
CA THR A 70 -12.43 5.47 -5.38
C THR A 70 -12.11 6.84 -4.80
N PHE A 71 -11.94 6.90 -3.49
CA PHE A 71 -11.52 8.12 -2.79
C PHE A 71 -10.07 8.48 -3.12
N CYS A 72 -9.15 7.54 -2.94
CA CYS A 72 -7.75 7.70 -3.31
C CYS A 72 -7.11 6.36 -3.67
N THR A 73 -5.93 6.43 -4.27
CA THR A 73 -5.14 5.27 -4.70
C THR A 73 -3.67 5.54 -4.41
N THR A 74 -2.91 4.51 -4.04
CA THR A 74 -1.46 4.63 -3.88
C THR A 74 -0.77 4.64 -5.23
N VAL A 75 0.52 4.96 -5.24
CA VAL A 75 1.35 4.60 -6.41
C VAL A 75 1.41 3.08 -6.54
N VAL A 76 1.67 2.59 -7.76
CA VAL A 76 1.91 1.16 -8.00
C VAL A 76 3.25 0.80 -7.39
N MET A 77 3.24 -0.17 -6.48
CA MET A 77 4.43 -0.75 -5.87
C MET A 77 4.99 -1.81 -6.82
N SER A 78 6.26 -1.68 -7.20
CA SER A 78 6.94 -2.61 -8.10
C SER A 78 8.29 -3.10 -7.57
N SER A 79 8.65 -2.68 -6.37
CA SER A 79 9.90 -3.01 -5.69
C SER A 79 9.71 -2.92 -4.18
N LEU A 80 10.67 -3.48 -3.43
CA LEU A 80 10.70 -3.35 -1.96
C LEU A 80 10.74 -1.87 -1.52
N LYS A 81 11.51 -1.03 -2.23
CA LYS A 81 11.59 0.41 -1.98
C LYS A 81 10.23 1.10 -2.15
N ASP A 82 9.49 0.77 -3.21
CA ASP A 82 8.15 1.33 -3.40
C ASP A 82 7.19 0.88 -2.30
N PHE A 83 7.30 -0.40 -1.91
CA PHE A 83 6.49 -0.97 -0.84
C PHE A 83 6.72 -0.28 0.51
N GLU A 84 7.97 -0.09 0.92
CA GLU A 84 8.33 0.59 2.17
C GLU A 84 7.99 2.09 2.15
N PHE A 85 7.99 2.70 0.97
CA PHE A 85 7.52 4.07 0.76
C PHE A 85 6.00 4.18 0.91
N VAL A 86 5.24 3.26 0.30
CA VAL A 86 3.78 3.29 0.29
C VAL A 86 3.19 2.83 1.62
N ILE A 87 3.72 1.77 2.22
CA ILE A 87 3.20 1.16 3.45
C ILE A 87 4.30 1.13 4.50
N ARG A 88 4.20 2.03 5.48
CA ARG A 88 5.10 2.05 6.62
C ARG A 88 4.40 1.50 7.86
N LYS A 89 4.94 0.40 8.40
CA LYS A 89 4.54 -0.09 9.72
C LYS A 89 5.20 0.77 10.79
N VAL A 90 4.40 1.25 11.74
CA VAL A 90 4.85 2.11 12.85
C VAL A 90 4.73 1.33 14.16
N MET A 91 5.34 1.86 15.22
CA MET A 91 5.14 1.35 16.58
C MET A 91 3.64 1.26 16.91
N ASP A 92 3.29 0.35 17.82
CA ASP A 92 1.91 -0.03 18.15
C ASP A 92 1.11 -0.63 16.99
N CYS A 93 1.78 -1.33 16.07
CA CYS A 93 1.09 -2.11 15.05
C CYS A 93 0.24 -1.28 14.06
N ARG A 94 0.46 0.04 13.99
CA ARG A 94 -0.24 0.96 13.07
C ARG A 94 0.40 0.97 11.69
N PHE A 95 -0.37 1.32 10.68
CA PHE A 95 0.11 1.45 9.30
C PHE A 95 -0.08 2.87 8.80
N TYR A 96 0.98 3.46 8.27
CA TYR A 96 0.92 4.72 7.53
C TYR A 96 0.96 4.41 6.04
N ILE A 97 0.03 5.01 5.30
CA ILE A 97 -0.13 4.83 3.86
C ILE A 97 0.19 6.12 3.15
N CYS A 98 1.11 6.07 2.18
CA CYS A 98 1.39 7.17 1.28
C CYS A 98 0.49 7.08 0.04
N VAL A 99 -0.38 8.07 -0.13
CA VAL A 99 -1.25 8.23 -1.30
C VAL A 99 -0.78 9.41 -2.15
N TYR A 100 -0.96 9.32 -3.46
CA TYR A 100 -0.57 10.38 -4.39
C TYR A 100 -1.81 11.18 -4.81
N CYS A 101 -1.82 12.48 -4.51
CA CYS A 101 -2.93 13.39 -4.82
C CYS A 101 -2.37 14.73 -5.30
N ASN A 102 -2.82 15.21 -6.47
CA ASN A 102 -2.44 16.51 -7.04
C ASN A 102 -0.92 16.79 -7.00
N CYS A 103 -0.12 15.83 -7.45
CA CYS A 103 1.35 15.91 -7.46
C CYS A 103 2.02 15.95 -6.09
N MET A 104 1.29 15.63 -5.02
CA MET A 104 1.81 15.57 -3.65
C MET A 104 1.64 14.17 -3.06
N ASN A 105 2.62 13.78 -2.27
CA ASN A 105 2.57 12.60 -1.43
C ASN A 105 1.92 12.97 -0.10
N ILE A 106 0.79 12.34 0.20
CA ILE A 106 0.06 12.55 1.45
C ILE A 106 0.15 11.27 2.27
N VAL A 107 0.65 11.39 3.51
CA VAL A 107 0.75 10.25 4.43
C VAL A 107 -0.44 10.28 5.38
N LEU A 108 -1.17 9.16 5.42
CA LEU A 108 -2.37 8.97 6.22
C LEU A 108 -2.20 7.78 7.16
N GLU A 109 -2.82 7.83 8.34
CA GLU A 109 -2.93 6.63 9.19
C GLU A 109 -4.08 5.75 8.70
N LEU A 110 -3.77 4.48 8.44
CA LEU A 110 -4.75 3.44 8.16
C LEU A 110 -5.17 2.75 9.46
N ARG A 111 -6.47 2.73 9.72
CA ARG A 111 -7.08 1.91 10.76
C ARG A 111 -8.04 0.91 10.15
N ILE A 112 -7.92 -0.34 10.55
CA ILE A 112 -8.88 -1.39 10.20
C ILE A 112 -9.72 -1.64 11.43
N LEU A 113 -11.04 -1.58 11.28
CA LEU A 113 -11.98 -1.51 12.41
C LEU A 113 -12.31 -2.89 13.01
N ASN A 114 -12.01 -3.96 12.28
CA ASN A 114 -12.32 -5.33 12.66
C ASN A 114 -11.01 -6.13 12.75
N GLY A 115 -10.75 -6.80 13.88
CA GLY A 115 -9.54 -7.58 14.10
C GLY A 115 -9.32 -8.72 13.08
N LEU A 116 -10.39 -9.34 12.56
CA LEU A 116 -10.30 -10.35 11.49
C LEU A 116 -9.80 -9.73 10.18
N GLU A 117 -10.36 -8.57 9.82
CA GLU A 117 -9.96 -7.83 8.63
C GLU A 117 -8.55 -7.23 8.78
N GLU A 118 -8.17 -6.86 10.01
CA GLU A 118 -6.83 -6.42 10.33
C GLU A 118 -5.81 -7.55 10.16
N GLN A 119 -6.11 -8.75 10.68
CA GLN A 119 -5.26 -9.92 10.49
C GLN A 119 -5.13 -10.27 9.00
N LYS A 120 -6.25 -10.26 8.28
CA LYS A 120 -6.26 -10.48 6.82
C LYS A 120 -5.38 -9.47 6.08
N PHE A 121 -5.42 -8.19 6.48
CA PHE A 121 -4.52 -7.19 5.91
C PHE A 121 -3.06 -7.45 6.25
N ARG A 122 -2.75 -7.83 7.49
CA ARG A 122 -1.38 -8.19 7.91
C ARG A 122 -0.83 -9.35 7.11
N ASP A 123 -1.62 -10.40 6.89
CA ASP A 123 -1.20 -11.55 6.09
C ASP A 123 -0.89 -11.15 4.64
N ILE A 124 -1.72 -10.28 4.06
CA ILE A 124 -1.46 -9.72 2.72
C ILE A 124 -0.19 -8.87 2.74
N TRP A 125 0.01 -8.04 3.77
CA TRP A 125 1.19 -7.18 3.92
C TRP A 125 2.48 -8.00 4.04
N TYR A 126 2.51 -9.04 4.87
CA TYR A 126 3.65 -9.95 4.97
C TYR A 126 3.94 -10.62 3.64
N ARG A 127 2.92 -11.16 2.97
CA ARG A 127 3.11 -11.78 1.64
C ARG A 127 3.69 -10.80 0.61
N MET A 128 3.16 -9.58 0.52
CA MET A 128 3.69 -8.56 -0.39
C MET A 128 5.16 -8.24 -0.08
N ARG A 129 5.49 -8.13 1.21
CA ARG A 129 6.85 -7.87 1.66
C ARG A 129 7.80 -9.01 1.28
N ASP A 130 7.45 -10.24 1.62
CA ASP A 130 8.26 -11.43 1.35
C ASP A 130 8.52 -11.58 -0.16
N GLU A 131 7.51 -11.37 -0.99
CA GLU A 131 7.65 -11.40 -2.45
C GLU A 131 8.66 -10.35 -2.93
N PHE A 132 8.59 -9.11 -2.43
CA PHE A 132 9.53 -8.07 -2.82
C PHE A 132 10.95 -8.28 -2.26
N GLU A 133 11.09 -8.83 -1.06
CA GLU A 133 12.40 -9.19 -0.47
C GLU A 133 13.07 -10.31 -1.30
N MET A 134 12.34 -11.38 -1.63
CA MET A 134 12.83 -12.45 -2.50
C MET A 134 13.26 -11.96 -3.88
N MET A 135 12.59 -10.94 -4.41
CA MET A 135 12.95 -10.33 -5.68
C MET A 135 14.23 -9.50 -5.58
N ASP A 136 14.34 -8.67 -4.55
CA ASP A 136 15.52 -7.83 -4.32
C ASP A 136 16.78 -8.68 -4.18
N GLU A 137 16.69 -9.81 -3.45
CA GLU A 137 17.76 -10.81 -3.36
C GLU A 137 18.15 -11.39 -4.73
N ARG A 138 17.17 -11.75 -5.57
CA ARG A 138 17.43 -12.28 -6.92
C ARG A 138 18.08 -11.26 -7.86
N PHE A 139 17.74 -9.98 -7.74
CA PHE A 139 18.38 -8.93 -8.54
C PHE A 139 19.82 -8.71 -8.10
N LYS A 140 20.08 -8.69 -6.79
CA LYS A 140 21.44 -8.64 -6.22
C LYS A 140 22.31 -9.82 -6.68
N ASP A 141 21.76 -11.03 -6.67
CA ASP A 141 22.48 -12.23 -7.14
C ASP A 141 22.81 -12.19 -8.64
N ARG A 142 21.95 -11.58 -9.46
CA ARG A 142 22.21 -11.40 -10.90
C ARG A 142 23.30 -10.37 -11.16
N ASP A 143 23.32 -9.27 -10.42
CA ASP A 143 24.34 -8.25 -10.53
C ASP A 143 25.72 -8.79 -10.12
N ILE A 144 25.79 -9.59 -9.06
CA ILE A 144 27.05 -10.24 -8.63
C ILE A 144 27.58 -11.20 -9.70
N ARG A 145 26.71 -11.99 -10.34
CA ARG A 145 27.11 -12.92 -11.41
C ARG A 145 27.45 -12.22 -12.74
N GLY A 146 26.90 -11.03 -12.98
CA GLY A 146 27.21 -10.20 -14.15
C GLY A 146 28.57 -9.47 -14.06
N ILE A 147 29.16 -9.36 -12.87
CA ILE A 147 30.47 -8.74 -12.63
C ILE A 147 31.62 -9.75 -12.79
N MET A 148 31.31 -11.05 -12.91
CA MET A 148 32.29 -12.14 -13.07
C MET A 148 32.55 -12.56 -14.53
N VAL A 149 32.30 -11.69 -15.52
CA VAL A 149 32.61 -11.94 -16.94
C VAL A 149 33.53 -10.85 -17.48
#